data_AF-A0AAE3MEB9-F1
#
_entry.id   AF-A0AAE3MEB9-F1
#
_cell.length_a   1.000
_cell.length_b   1.000
_cell.length_c   1.000
_cell.angle_alpha   90.00
_cell.angle_beta   90.00
_cell.angle_gamma   90.00
#
_symmetry.space_group_name_H-M   'P 1'
#
loop_
_entity.id
_entity.type
_entity.pdbx_description
1 polymer ?
#
loop_
_entity_poly.entity_id
_entity_poly.type
_entity_poly.pdbx_seq_one_letter_code
_entity_poly.pdbx_strand_id
1 'polypeptide(L)'
;MKRVLISLLFAIAVVGYLRAFNKEVYFVSSAYINFDQNSEAISNVIDTSGKLSLYKVERIKDSLQVAKANLGGMLMDYKSSDVRDVLFYVHGYGKELVDVYERALSIEETYDVAVVFFYWPFKNSKGKPSNLMQAKRKIESSIPSFKAFVGLAAEVRRSGEFGNVSLLAHSLGNYFLEIYSEEDNSDFYTFDNLILNSAAVNDKKHSEWLNKIDIQRRIYVLYNKHDFLLKGLQFFTRARRQLGNSVSHVALPSVNYIDMSPLVKFQFPIGNTHSYFTGEVPDNTEQVRGIYSTLIKGKPIGDYAYFSVKQ
;
A
#
# COMPACT_ATOMS: atom_id res chain seq x y z
N MET A 1 -36.24 19.51 -8.91
CA MET A 1 -35.32 18.38 -9.14
C MET A 1 -33.84 18.75 -9.00
N LYS A 2 -33.27 19.67 -9.79
CA LYS A 2 -31.83 20.03 -9.69
C LYS A 2 -31.36 20.53 -8.31
N ARG A 3 -32.18 21.32 -7.60
CA ARG A 3 -31.83 21.83 -6.24
C ARG A 3 -31.78 20.72 -5.18
N VAL A 4 -32.64 19.71 -5.28
CA VAL A 4 -32.66 18.58 -4.34
C VAL A 4 -31.44 17.68 -4.55
N LEU A 5 -31.01 17.47 -5.80
CA LEU A 5 -29.83 16.67 -6.13
C LEU A 5 -28.53 17.31 -5.63
N ILE A 6 -28.41 18.64 -5.73
CA ILE A 6 -27.25 19.41 -5.23
C ILE A 6 -27.19 19.36 -3.69
N SER A 7 -28.33 19.52 -3.01
CA SER A 7 -28.38 19.41 -1.54
C SER A 7 -28.07 17.99 -1.05
N LEU A 8 -28.46 16.94 -1.78
CA LEU A 8 -28.16 15.55 -1.44
C LEU A 8 -26.67 15.23 -1.65
N LEU A 9 -26.07 15.70 -2.76
CA LEU A 9 -24.63 15.58 -3.00
C LEU A 9 -23.80 16.33 -1.96
N PHE A 10 -24.24 17.53 -1.56
CA PHE A 10 -23.58 18.30 -0.51
C PHE A 10 -23.71 17.64 0.86
N ALA A 11 -24.88 17.07 1.18
CA ALA A 11 -25.08 16.31 2.42
C ALA A 11 -24.24 15.02 2.46
N ILE A 12 -24.14 14.29 1.35
CA ILE A 12 -23.28 13.09 1.24
C ILE A 12 -21.81 13.48 1.36
N ALA A 13 -21.37 14.55 0.69
CA ALA A 13 -20.01 15.06 0.80
C ALA A 13 -19.69 15.53 2.23
N VAL A 14 -20.62 16.23 2.89
CA VAL A 14 -20.45 16.67 4.29
C VAL A 14 -20.48 15.50 5.27
N VAL A 15 -21.32 14.49 5.06
CA VAL A 15 -21.37 13.29 5.91
C VAL A 15 -20.14 12.39 5.69
N GLY A 16 -19.66 12.24 4.45
CA GLY A 16 -18.39 11.57 4.15
C GLY A 16 -17.19 12.32 4.74
N TYR A 17 -17.17 13.65 4.60
CA TYR A 17 -16.15 14.51 5.20
C TYR A 17 -16.17 14.45 6.73
N LEU A 18 -17.34 14.43 7.37
CA LEU A 18 -17.49 14.29 8.82
C LEU A 18 -17.15 12.88 9.33
N ARG A 19 -17.38 11.82 8.54
CA ARG A 19 -16.93 10.44 8.86
C ARG A 19 -15.41 10.29 8.84
N ALA A 20 -14.69 11.16 8.12
CA ALA A 20 -13.22 11.16 8.08
C ALA A 20 -12.56 11.82 9.30
N PHE A 21 -13.32 12.63 10.07
CA PHE A 21 -12.85 13.15 11.36
C PHE A 21 -13.08 12.07 12.43
N ASN A 22 -11.99 11.58 13.02
CA ASN A 22 -11.95 10.57 14.11
C ASN A 22 -11.98 9.09 13.69
N LYS A 23 -11.58 8.72 12.47
CA LYS A 23 -11.38 7.31 12.13
C LYS A 23 -9.95 6.87 12.51
N GLU A 24 -9.87 5.88 13.39
CA GLU A 24 -8.60 5.26 13.77
C GLU A 24 -8.10 4.30 12.69
N VAL A 25 -6.80 4.33 12.40
CA VAL A 25 -6.14 3.40 11.49
C VAL A 25 -4.91 2.80 12.17
N TYR A 26 -4.67 1.51 11.93
CA TYR A 26 -3.55 0.79 12.52
C TYR A 26 -2.32 0.76 11.60
N PHE A 27 -1.12 0.80 12.19
CA PHE A 27 0.11 0.72 11.42
C PHE A 27 1.28 0.10 12.18
N VAL A 28 2.21 -0.48 11.42
CA VAL A 28 3.53 -0.87 11.92
C VAL A 28 4.56 0.13 11.39
N SER A 29 5.47 0.56 12.25
CA SER A 29 6.49 1.56 11.90
C SER A 29 7.89 0.94 11.86
N SER A 30 8.70 1.32 10.87
CA SER A 30 10.15 1.19 10.95
C SER A 30 10.85 2.42 11.50
N ALA A 31 10.13 3.51 11.76
CA ALA A 31 10.66 4.69 12.44
C ALA A 31 10.56 4.54 13.95
N TYR A 32 11.56 5.03 14.69
CA TYR A 32 11.46 5.21 16.14
C TYR A 32 10.40 6.26 16.46
N ILE A 33 9.49 5.94 17.37
CA ILE A 33 8.43 6.85 17.85
C ILE A 33 8.72 7.18 19.31
N ASN A 34 8.96 8.46 19.60
CA ASN A 34 9.12 8.91 20.98
C ASN A 34 7.77 9.37 21.55
N PHE A 35 7.44 8.88 22.75
CA PHE A 35 6.22 9.19 23.49
C PHE A 35 6.46 10.16 24.66
N ASP A 36 7.52 10.98 24.61
CA ASP A 36 7.84 11.92 25.70
C ASP A 36 7.04 13.23 25.63
N GLN A 37 6.39 13.54 26.77
CA GLN A 37 5.89 14.85 27.23
C GLN A 37 5.25 15.79 26.19
N ASN A 38 4.05 15.42 25.74
CA ASN A 38 3.06 16.29 25.09
C ASN A 38 3.25 16.61 23.58
N SER A 39 4.15 15.90 22.88
CA SER A 39 4.11 15.87 21.41
C SER A 39 4.63 14.54 20.88
N GLU A 40 3.79 13.83 20.14
CA GLU A 40 4.19 12.57 19.51
C GLU A 40 5.02 12.88 18.26
N ALA A 41 6.33 12.70 18.41
CA ALA A 41 7.27 12.91 17.32
C ALA A 41 7.69 11.56 16.75
N ILE A 42 7.13 11.22 15.58
CA ILE A 42 7.72 10.16 14.75
C ILE A 42 9.08 10.65 14.26
N SER A 43 10.13 9.95 14.65
CA SER A 43 11.48 10.29 14.23
C SER A 43 11.73 9.90 12.78
N ASN A 44 12.80 10.45 12.20
CA ASN A 44 13.32 10.03 10.91
C ASN A 44 14.42 8.96 11.01
N VAL A 45 14.53 8.33 12.19
CA VAL A 45 15.53 7.31 12.53
C VAL A 45 14.88 5.94 12.41
N ILE A 46 15.56 5.01 11.73
CA ILE A 46 15.08 3.64 11.58
C ILE A 46 15.29 2.87 12.89
N ASP A 47 14.24 2.24 13.38
CA ASP A 47 14.30 1.21 14.41
C ASP A 47 14.72 -0.12 13.76
N THR A 48 15.95 -0.53 14.02
CA THR A 48 16.53 -1.78 13.49
C THR A 48 16.34 -2.96 14.44
N SER A 49 15.62 -2.79 15.55
CA SER A 49 15.46 -3.85 16.56
C SER A 49 14.63 -5.05 16.06
N GLY A 50 13.82 -4.85 15.01
CA GLY A 50 12.90 -5.87 14.49
C GLY A 50 11.73 -6.20 15.43
N LYS A 51 11.59 -5.47 16.54
CA LYS A 51 10.45 -5.66 17.44
C LYS A 51 9.18 -5.13 16.78
N LEU A 52 8.12 -5.93 16.81
CA LEU A 52 6.80 -5.50 16.34
C LEU A 52 6.39 -4.25 17.11
N SER A 53 6.25 -3.17 16.36
CA SER A 53 5.87 -1.86 16.86
C SER A 53 4.55 -1.47 16.22
N LEU A 54 3.47 -2.00 16.79
CA LEU A 54 2.10 -1.74 16.34
C LEU A 54 1.55 -0.48 17.04
N TYR A 55 0.98 0.40 16.24
CA TYR A 55 0.43 1.66 16.67
C TYR A 55 -0.96 1.84 16.05
N LYS A 56 -1.75 2.72 16.68
CA LYS A 56 -2.95 3.30 16.09
C LYS A 56 -2.71 4.79 15.86
N VAL A 57 -3.26 5.33 14.79
CA VAL A 57 -3.21 6.75 14.46
C VAL A 57 -4.61 7.28 14.18
N GLU A 58 -4.89 8.47 14.67
CA GLU A 58 -6.11 9.21 14.38
C GLU A 58 -5.82 10.69 14.16
N ARG A 59 -6.69 11.37 13.43
CA ARG A 59 -6.64 12.82 13.30
C ARG A 59 -7.57 13.45 14.34
N ILE A 60 -6.98 14.15 15.32
CA ILE A 60 -7.71 15.00 16.27
C ILE A 60 -7.44 16.46 15.90
N LYS A 61 -8.49 17.15 15.44
CA LYS A 61 -8.41 18.51 14.87
C LYS A 61 -7.38 18.54 13.72
N ASP A 62 -6.35 19.36 13.84
CA ASP A 62 -5.31 19.55 12.81
C ASP A 62 -4.04 18.72 13.08
N SER A 63 -4.05 17.86 14.10
CA SER A 63 -2.90 17.04 14.50
C SER A 63 -3.20 15.55 14.37
N LEU A 64 -2.19 14.76 14.03
CA LEU A 64 -2.25 13.33 14.21
C LEU A 64 -1.88 12.98 15.66
N GLN A 65 -2.64 12.05 16.23
CA GLN A 65 -2.33 11.39 17.47
C GLN A 65 -2.02 9.92 17.17
N VAL A 66 -1.02 9.35 17.82
CA VAL A 66 -0.39 8.06 17.60
C VAL A 66 -0.25 7.42 18.97
N ALA A 67 -0.95 6.31 19.19
CA ALA A 67 -0.84 5.56 20.43
C ALA A 67 -0.26 4.17 20.15
N LYS A 68 0.46 3.61 21.13
CA LYS A 68 0.81 2.18 21.11
C LYS A 68 -0.46 1.34 21.07
N ALA A 69 -0.44 0.31 20.24
CA ALA A 69 -1.53 -0.64 20.07
C ALA A 69 -1.04 -2.07 20.27
N ASN A 70 -1.98 -2.99 20.37
CA ASN A 70 -1.72 -4.43 20.39
C ASN A 70 -2.70 -5.14 19.46
N LEU A 71 -2.35 -6.37 19.05
CA LEU A 71 -3.16 -7.16 18.13
C LEU A 71 -4.59 -7.34 18.64
N GLY A 72 -4.79 -7.68 19.92
CA GLY A 72 -6.12 -7.89 20.49
C GLY A 72 -7.03 -6.67 20.37
N GLY A 73 -6.52 -5.48 20.66
CA GLY A 73 -7.26 -4.22 20.46
C GLY A 73 -7.64 -3.99 19.00
N MET A 74 -6.68 -4.15 18.07
CA MET A 74 -6.93 -4.01 16.64
C MET A 74 -8.01 -4.99 16.13
N LEU A 75 -7.95 -6.25 16.55
CA LEU A 75 -8.92 -7.27 16.18
C LEU A 75 -10.33 -6.91 16.67
N MET A 76 -10.45 -6.42 17.91
CA MET A 76 -11.74 -6.02 18.48
C MET A 76 -12.35 -4.83 17.76
N ASP A 77 -11.54 -3.81 17.46
CA ASP A 77 -12.01 -2.61 16.76
C ASP A 77 -12.50 -2.95 15.35
N TYR A 78 -11.73 -3.71 14.58
CA TYR A 78 -12.16 -4.10 13.24
C TYR A 78 -13.32 -5.09 13.24
N LYS A 79 -13.42 -6.01 14.21
CA LYS A 79 -14.58 -6.89 14.36
C LYS A 79 -15.87 -6.12 14.64
N SER A 80 -15.77 -5.00 15.33
CA SER A 80 -16.92 -4.12 15.59
C SER A 80 -17.37 -3.33 14.35
N SER A 81 -16.53 -3.27 13.31
CA SER A 81 -16.89 -2.70 12.02
C SER A 81 -17.55 -3.76 11.13
N ASP A 82 -18.48 -3.37 10.25
CA ASP A 82 -19.10 -4.27 9.27
C ASP A 82 -18.09 -4.77 8.19
N VAL A 83 -16.83 -4.35 8.30
CA VAL A 83 -15.77 -4.63 7.34
C VAL A 83 -15.18 -6.01 7.56
N ARG A 84 -15.14 -6.81 6.49
CA ARG A 84 -14.68 -8.21 6.55
C ARG A 84 -13.28 -8.43 6.03
N ASP A 85 -12.82 -7.68 5.04
CA ASP A 85 -11.52 -7.89 4.39
C ASP A 85 -10.47 -6.89 4.91
N VAL A 86 -9.22 -7.32 5.02
CA VAL A 86 -8.10 -6.51 5.52
C VAL A 86 -7.02 -6.34 4.44
N LEU A 87 -6.62 -5.10 4.21
CA LEU A 87 -5.52 -4.73 3.36
C LEU A 87 -4.30 -4.32 4.19
N PHE A 88 -3.21 -5.04 4.01
CA PHE A 88 -1.89 -4.60 4.41
C PHE A 88 -1.33 -3.69 3.31
N TYR A 89 -0.94 -2.46 3.65
CA TYR A 89 -0.52 -1.45 2.67
C TYR A 89 0.91 -0.96 2.90
N VAL A 90 1.75 -1.00 1.87
CA VAL A 90 3.12 -0.46 1.89
C VAL A 90 3.23 0.72 0.92
N HIS A 91 3.50 1.89 1.48
CA HIS A 91 3.55 3.12 0.71
C HIS A 91 4.84 3.27 -0.12
N GLY A 92 4.75 4.12 -1.15
CA GLY A 92 5.86 4.52 -2.00
C GLY A 92 6.77 5.59 -1.39
N TYR A 93 7.74 6.03 -2.18
CA TYR A 93 8.71 7.05 -1.78
C TYR A 93 8.08 8.44 -1.58
N GLY A 94 8.63 9.23 -0.64
CA GLY A 94 8.30 10.64 -0.48
C GLY A 94 7.01 10.92 0.31
N LYS A 95 6.68 10.09 1.31
CA LYS A 95 5.46 10.19 2.11
C LYS A 95 5.76 10.39 3.59
N GLU A 96 5.15 11.40 4.19
CA GLU A 96 5.07 11.56 5.65
C GLU A 96 3.93 10.73 6.21
N LEU A 97 3.90 10.55 7.54
CA LEU A 97 2.85 9.77 8.19
C LEU A 97 1.45 10.24 7.79
N VAL A 98 1.24 11.56 7.74
CA VAL A 98 -0.04 12.16 7.36
C VAL A 98 -0.47 11.78 5.96
N ASP A 99 0.45 11.75 4.99
CA ASP A 99 0.13 11.35 3.62
C ASP A 99 -0.29 9.87 3.56
N VAL A 100 0.32 9.03 4.39
CA VAL A 100 0.05 7.58 4.42
C VAL A 100 -1.26 7.30 5.15
N TYR A 101 -1.53 8.01 6.25
CA TYR A 101 -2.78 7.95 6.99
C TYR A 101 -3.96 8.37 6.11
N GLU A 102 -3.88 9.53 5.44
CA GLU A 102 -4.94 9.98 4.53
C GLU A 102 -5.14 9.02 3.36
N ARG A 103 -4.05 8.42 2.87
CA ARG A 103 -4.13 7.37 1.85
C ARG A 103 -4.86 6.13 2.37
N ALA A 104 -4.57 5.70 3.60
CA ALA A 104 -5.23 4.55 4.20
C ALA A 104 -6.74 4.81 4.31
N LEU A 105 -7.15 5.96 4.85
CA LEU A 105 -8.56 6.35 4.92
C LEU A 105 -9.25 6.35 3.56
N SER A 106 -8.60 6.92 2.54
CA SER A 106 -9.13 6.93 1.18
C SER A 106 -9.33 5.51 0.62
N ILE A 107 -8.40 4.59 0.87
CA ILE A 107 -8.53 3.18 0.45
C ILE A 107 -9.71 2.53 1.17
N GLU A 108 -9.82 2.71 2.49
CA GLU A 108 -10.91 2.11 3.27
C GLU A 108 -12.28 2.60 2.77
N GLU A 109 -12.42 3.90 2.51
CA GLU A 109 -13.66 4.47 1.98
C GLU A 109 -13.96 4.00 0.55
N THR A 110 -12.94 3.97 -0.32
CA THR A 110 -13.12 3.62 -1.74
C THR A 110 -13.48 2.15 -1.92
N TYR A 111 -12.87 1.26 -1.12
CA TYR A 111 -12.94 -0.17 -1.33
C TYR A 111 -13.68 -0.94 -0.25
N ASP A 112 -14.11 -0.29 0.84
CA ASP A 112 -14.83 -0.93 1.93
C ASP A 112 -14.04 -2.13 2.49
N VAL A 113 -12.84 -1.81 2.98
CA VAL A 113 -11.87 -2.72 3.62
C VAL A 113 -11.22 -2.03 4.81
N ALA A 114 -10.62 -2.81 5.71
CA ALA A 114 -9.81 -2.29 6.81
C ALA A 114 -8.37 -2.19 6.34
N VAL A 115 -7.65 -1.12 6.67
CA VAL A 115 -6.26 -0.93 6.24
C VAL A 115 -5.32 -0.99 7.43
N VAL A 116 -4.30 -1.83 7.35
CA VAL A 116 -3.12 -1.78 8.23
C VAL A 116 -1.92 -1.38 7.38
N PHE A 117 -1.33 -0.22 7.61
CA PHE A 117 -0.22 0.24 6.77
C PHE A 117 1.15 0.03 7.42
N PHE A 118 2.18 -0.07 6.59
CA PHE A 118 3.58 -0.06 7.00
C PHE A 118 4.18 1.30 6.74
N TYR A 119 4.61 1.98 7.80
CA TYR A 119 5.25 3.29 7.72
C TYR A 119 6.77 3.19 7.75
N TRP A 120 7.43 3.87 6.81
CA TRP A 120 8.88 4.05 6.82
C TRP A 120 9.25 5.50 6.46
N PRO A 121 10.23 6.12 7.15
CA PRO A 121 10.48 7.55 7.03
C PRO A 121 11.27 7.89 5.77
N PHE A 122 10.73 8.76 4.91
CA PHE A 122 11.44 9.20 3.71
C PHE A 122 12.49 10.30 3.97
N LYS A 123 12.34 11.11 5.03
CA LYS A 123 13.29 12.17 5.39
C LYS A 123 14.45 11.61 6.21
N ASN A 124 15.67 12.07 6.01
CA ASN A 124 16.83 11.67 6.82
C ASN A 124 16.72 12.21 8.26
N SER A 125 17.66 11.82 9.13
CA SER A 125 17.68 12.24 10.55
C SER A 125 17.71 13.76 10.76
N LYS A 126 18.06 14.54 9.73
CA LYS A 126 18.05 16.02 9.75
C LYS A 126 16.76 16.61 9.17
N GLY A 127 15.73 15.80 8.92
CA GLY A 127 14.45 16.22 8.36
C GLY A 127 14.46 16.56 6.87
N LYS A 128 15.58 16.34 6.15
CA LYS A 128 15.67 16.60 4.71
C LYS A 128 15.20 15.37 3.92
N PRO A 129 14.51 15.54 2.78
CA PRO A 129 14.21 14.44 1.88
C PRO A 129 15.45 13.59 1.60
N SER A 130 15.35 12.27 1.79
CA SER A 130 16.40 11.36 1.30
C SER A 130 16.51 11.49 -0.23
N ASN A 131 17.60 11.01 -0.84
CA ASN A 131 17.56 10.70 -2.27
C ASN A 131 17.20 9.23 -2.45
N LEU A 132 17.06 8.76 -3.69
CA LEU A 132 16.66 7.38 -3.96
C LEU A 132 17.60 6.34 -3.35
N MET A 133 18.92 6.55 -3.41
CA MET A 133 19.90 5.63 -2.83
C MET A 133 19.78 5.58 -1.30
N GLN A 134 19.61 6.73 -0.65
CA GLN A 134 19.35 6.81 0.79
C GLN A 134 18.01 6.15 1.16
N ALA A 135 16.98 6.30 0.34
CA ALA A 135 15.70 5.64 0.54
C ALA A 135 15.82 4.12 0.46
N LYS A 136 16.55 3.58 -0.52
CA LYS A 136 16.83 2.14 -0.62
C LYS A 136 17.56 1.59 0.62
N ARG A 137 18.61 2.28 1.09
CA ARG A 137 19.32 1.90 2.32
C ARG A 137 18.42 1.87 3.55
N LYS A 138 17.44 2.77 3.62
CA LYS A 138 16.45 2.77 4.71
C LYS A 138 15.49 1.60 4.61
N ILE A 139 15.05 1.24 3.40
CA ILE A 139 14.23 0.03 3.18
C ILE A 139 15.03 -1.20 3.64
N GLU A 140 16.28 -1.34 3.20
CA GLU A 140 17.18 -2.41 3.65
C GLU A 140 17.28 -2.47 5.18
N SER A 141 17.45 -1.31 5.83
CA SER A 141 17.50 -1.22 7.30
C SER A 141 16.14 -1.48 7.99
N SER A 142 15.04 -1.36 7.26
CA SER A 142 13.66 -1.52 7.76
C SER A 142 13.13 -2.95 7.59
N ILE A 143 13.89 -3.86 6.97
CA ILE A 143 13.48 -5.25 6.74
C ILE A 143 13.05 -5.97 8.03
N PRO A 144 13.75 -5.83 9.17
CA PRO A 144 13.28 -6.45 10.41
C PRO A 144 11.85 -6.00 10.81
N SER A 145 11.53 -4.71 10.73
CA SER A 145 10.18 -4.21 11.00
C SER A 145 9.17 -4.64 9.94
N PHE A 146 9.60 -4.76 8.68
CA PHE A 146 8.75 -5.28 7.61
C PHE A 146 8.43 -6.77 7.81
N LYS A 147 9.38 -7.58 8.29
CA LYS A 147 9.13 -8.97 8.72
C LYS A 147 8.08 -9.02 9.83
N ALA A 148 8.20 -8.14 10.83
CA ALA A 148 7.19 -8.04 11.89
C ALA A 148 5.80 -7.64 11.35
N PHE A 149 5.74 -6.78 10.32
CA PHE A 149 4.49 -6.42 9.64
C PHE A 149 3.86 -7.60 8.88
N VAL A 150 4.66 -8.41 8.19
CA VAL A 150 4.18 -9.66 7.57
C VAL A 150 3.71 -10.67 8.63
N GLY A 151 4.46 -10.81 9.73
CA GLY A 151 4.08 -11.65 10.87
C GLY A 151 2.75 -11.20 11.51
N LEU A 152 2.50 -9.90 11.61
CA LEU A 152 1.20 -9.36 12.04
C LEU A 152 0.08 -9.80 11.10
N ALA A 153 0.30 -9.77 9.77
CA ALA A 153 -0.68 -10.26 8.81
C ALA A 153 -0.96 -11.76 8.97
N ALA A 154 0.07 -12.55 9.25
CA ALA A 154 -0.07 -13.97 9.53
C ALA A 154 -0.92 -14.22 10.78
N GLU A 155 -0.74 -13.44 11.85
CA GLU A 155 -1.60 -13.52 13.04
C GLU A 155 -3.05 -13.10 12.76
N VAL A 156 -3.25 -12.02 12.00
CA VAL A 156 -4.58 -11.58 11.55
C VAL A 156 -5.29 -12.68 10.77
N ARG A 157 -4.59 -13.33 9.84
CA ARG A 157 -5.08 -14.49 9.07
C ARG A 157 -5.42 -15.67 9.99
N ARG A 158 -4.53 -16.01 10.93
CA ARG A 158 -4.73 -17.12 11.90
C ARG A 158 -5.91 -16.90 12.84
N SER A 159 -6.24 -15.66 13.16
CA SER A 159 -7.38 -15.34 14.05
C SER A 159 -8.72 -15.82 13.50
N GLY A 160 -8.87 -15.92 12.17
CA GLY A 160 -10.13 -16.28 11.51
C GLY A 160 -11.24 -15.24 11.65
N GLU A 161 -10.95 -14.05 12.21
CA GLU A 161 -11.92 -12.98 12.44
C GLU A 161 -12.25 -12.19 11.15
N PHE A 162 -11.41 -12.31 10.13
CA PHE A 162 -11.54 -11.62 8.85
C PHE A 162 -11.77 -12.59 7.70
N GLY A 163 -12.35 -12.06 6.61
CA GLY A 163 -12.45 -12.72 5.32
C GLY A 163 -11.07 -12.84 4.67
N ASN A 164 -10.82 -12.00 3.66
CA ASN A 164 -9.57 -12.05 2.90
C ASN A 164 -8.52 -11.10 3.48
N VAL A 165 -7.26 -11.51 3.34
CA VAL A 165 -6.09 -10.70 3.74
C VAL A 165 -5.23 -10.46 2.50
N SER A 166 -5.07 -9.21 2.08
CA SER A 166 -4.27 -8.85 0.90
C SER A 166 -3.12 -7.94 1.28
N LEU A 167 -2.06 -7.92 0.46
CA LEU A 167 -0.95 -6.97 0.57
C LEU A 167 -0.87 -6.14 -0.71
N LEU A 168 -0.92 -4.81 -0.59
CA LEU A 168 -0.63 -3.88 -1.69
C LEU A 168 0.65 -3.11 -1.39
N ALA A 169 1.65 -3.27 -2.25
CA ALA A 169 2.88 -2.50 -2.23
C ALA A 169 2.91 -1.53 -3.40
N HIS A 170 3.18 -0.25 -3.14
CA HIS A 170 3.18 0.78 -4.16
C HIS A 170 4.58 1.34 -4.44
N SER A 171 4.92 1.49 -5.72
CA SER A 171 6.13 2.23 -6.14
C SER A 171 7.38 1.62 -5.52
N LEU A 172 8.23 2.44 -4.88
CA LEU A 172 9.44 1.99 -4.18
C LEU A 172 9.14 1.07 -2.99
N GLY A 173 7.91 1.06 -2.46
CA GLY A 173 7.48 0.10 -1.44
C GLY A 173 7.59 -1.36 -1.89
N ASN A 174 7.53 -1.63 -3.21
CA ASN A 174 7.77 -2.97 -3.74
C ASN A 174 9.20 -3.48 -3.51
N TYR A 175 10.15 -2.59 -3.23
CA TYR A 175 11.52 -3.00 -2.92
C TYR A 175 11.63 -3.74 -1.59
N PHE A 176 10.67 -3.56 -0.66
CA PHE A 176 10.56 -4.41 0.53
C PHE A 176 10.35 -5.88 0.16
N LEU A 177 9.49 -6.15 -0.83
CA LEU A 177 9.20 -7.52 -1.28
C LEU A 177 10.41 -8.15 -1.97
N GLU A 178 11.13 -7.38 -2.80
CA GLU A 178 12.35 -7.84 -3.48
C GLU A 178 13.43 -8.28 -2.47
N ILE A 179 13.66 -7.51 -1.39
CA ILE A 179 14.63 -7.90 -0.37
C ILE A 179 14.07 -9.03 0.51
N TYR A 180 12.80 -8.95 0.90
CA TYR A 180 12.16 -9.96 1.75
C TYR A 180 12.19 -11.35 1.12
N SER A 181 12.06 -11.47 -0.20
CA SER A 181 12.09 -12.75 -0.91
C SER A 181 13.47 -13.44 -0.95
N GLU A 182 14.54 -12.75 -0.54
CA GLU A 182 15.88 -13.34 -0.41
C GLU A 182 16.13 -13.90 1.00
N GLU A 183 15.19 -13.72 1.92
CA GLU A 183 15.27 -14.21 3.29
C GLU A 183 14.51 -15.54 3.45
N ASP A 184 15.03 -16.44 4.29
CA ASP A 184 14.27 -17.62 4.70
C ASP A 184 13.10 -17.18 5.60
N ASN A 185 11.87 -17.30 5.10
CA ASN A 185 10.67 -16.96 5.84
C ASN A 185 9.69 -18.14 5.82
N SER A 186 9.04 -18.42 6.95
CA SER A 186 8.11 -19.55 7.12
C SER A 186 6.63 -19.17 6.98
N ASP A 187 6.33 -17.93 6.57
CA ASP A 187 4.98 -17.34 6.61
C ASP A 187 4.15 -17.64 5.34
N PHE A 188 4.07 -18.93 4.99
CA PHE A 188 3.37 -19.40 3.79
C PHE A 188 1.88 -19.02 3.79
N TYR A 189 1.36 -18.58 2.64
CA TYR A 189 -0.06 -18.28 2.40
C TYR A 189 -0.71 -17.27 3.37
N THR A 190 0.09 -16.34 3.90
CA THR A 190 -0.37 -15.22 4.71
C THR A 190 -1.41 -14.37 3.97
N PHE A 191 -1.16 -14.08 2.69
CA PHE A 191 -2.00 -13.24 1.85
C PHE A 191 -2.78 -14.05 0.81
N ASP A 192 -4.03 -13.68 0.55
CA ASP A 192 -4.78 -14.16 -0.62
C ASP A 192 -4.20 -13.56 -1.90
N ASN A 193 -3.99 -12.24 -1.90
CA ASN A 193 -3.43 -11.51 -3.03
C ASN A 193 -2.22 -10.67 -2.59
N LEU A 194 -1.13 -10.80 -3.35
CA LEU A 194 0.01 -9.87 -3.33
C LEU A 194 -0.08 -8.96 -4.56
N ILE A 195 -0.22 -7.65 -4.34
CA ILE A 195 -0.52 -6.65 -5.36
C ILE A 195 0.66 -5.68 -5.47
N LEU A 196 1.39 -5.79 -6.57
CA LEU A 196 2.51 -4.92 -6.90
C LEU A 196 2.02 -3.78 -7.79
N ASN A 197 1.75 -2.63 -7.17
CA ASN A 197 1.21 -1.48 -7.88
C ASN A 197 2.31 -0.49 -8.32
N SER A 198 2.44 -0.28 -9.63
CA SER A 198 3.42 0.66 -10.21
C SER A 198 4.81 0.46 -9.62
N ALA A 199 5.28 -0.80 -9.58
CA ALA A 199 6.49 -1.17 -8.86
C ALA A 199 7.77 -0.47 -9.39
N ALA A 200 8.46 0.25 -8.49
CA ALA A 200 9.72 0.93 -8.78
C ALA A 200 10.93 0.01 -8.48
N VAL A 201 10.92 -1.15 -9.14
CA VAL A 201 11.92 -2.21 -9.07
C VAL A 201 12.38 -2.57 -10.47
N ASN A 202 13.53 -3.25 -10.59
CA ASN A 202 14.11 -3.57 -11.89
C ASN A 202 13.26 -4.59 -12.64
N ASP A 203 12.74 -4.19 -13.81
CA ASP A 203 11.98 -5.06 -14.70
C ASP A 203 12.80 -6.29 -15.13
N LYS A 204 14.08 -6.17 -15.48
CA LYS A 204 14.80 -7.31 -16.07
C LYS A 204 15.04 -8.50 -15.12
N LYS A 205 14.99 -8.24 -13.82
CA LYS A 205 15.32 -9.23 -12.78
C LYS A 205 14.12 -9.59 -11.92
N HIS A 206 12.92 -9.12 -12.27
CA HIS A 206 11.77 -9.31 -11.40
C HIS A 206 11.44 -10.80 -11.19
N SER A 207 11.67 -11.62 -12.21
CA SER A 207 11.43 -13.06 -12.15
C SER A 207 12.33 -13.80 -11.16
N GLU A 208 13.54 -13.30 -10.89
CA GLU A 208 14.49 -13.93 -9.97
C GLU A 208 13.94 -14.00 -8.54
N TRP A 209 13.25 -12.95 -8.12
CA TRP A 209 12.77 -12.79 -6.75
C TRP A 209 11.27 -13.08 -6.62
N LEU A 210 10.46 -12.79 -7.66
CA LEU A 210 9.04 -13.14 -7.66
C LEU A 210 8.77 -14.66 -7.68
N ASN A 211 9.74 -15.48 -8.13
CA ASN A 211 9.64 -16.93 -8.00
C ASN A 211 9.98 -17.45 -6.60
N LYS A 212 10.62 -16.63 -5.75
CA LYS A 212 11.02 -17.02 -4.39
C LYS A 212 9.99 -16.62 -3.34
N ILE A 213 9.17 -15.61 -3.62
CA ILE A 213 8.17 -15.14 -2.67
C ILE A 213 6.99 -16.12 -2.59
N ASP A 214 6.73 -16.64 -1.38
CA ASP A 214 5.69 -17.66 -1.15
C ASP A 214 4.78 -17.34 0.05
N ILE A 215 4.54 -16.06 0.30
CA ILE A 215 3.66 -15.58 1.38
C ILE A 215 2.22 -15.36 0.92
N GLN A 216 1.89 -15.74 -0.32
CA GLN A 216 0.63 -15.40 -0.97
C GLN A 216 0.05 -16.54 -1.80
N ARG A 217 -1.27 -16.55 -2.02
CA ARG A 217 -1.91 -17.46 -2.99
C ARG A 217 -1.77 -16.98 -4.43
N ARG A 218 -1.80 -15.66 -4.67
CA ARG A 218 -1.78 -15.06 -6.02
C ARG A 218 -0.92 -13.81 -6.04
N ILE A 219 -0.15 -13.64 -7.12
CA ILE A 219 0.64 -12.44 -7.38
C ILE A 219 0.02 -11.66 -8.54
N TYR A 220 -0.15 -10.36 -8.35
CA TYR A 220 -0.63 -9.40 -9.33
C TYR A 220 0.39 -8.28 -9.53
N VAL A 221 0.84 -8.06 -10.77
CA VAL A 221 1.69 -6.94 -11.15
C VAL A 221 0.86 -5.98 -12.00
N LEU A 222 0.54 -4.82 -11.45
CA LEU A 222 -0.21 -3.78 -12.14
C LEU A 222 0.78 -2.74 -12.66
N TYR A 223 0.75 -2.53 -13.97
CA TYR A 223 1.68 -1.63 -14.64
C TYR A 223 0.95 -0.68 -15.59
N ASN A 224 1.51 0.51 -15.76
CA ASN A 224 1.01 1.53 -16.68
C ASN A 224 2.17 2.06 -17.53
N LYS A 225 2.12 1.82 -18.85
CA LYS A 225 3.12 2.31 -19.82
C LYS A 225 3.19 3.84 -19.87
N HIS A 226 2.14 4.53 -19.40
CA HIS A 226 2.07 5.99 -19.33
C HIS A 226 2.51 6.57 -17.97
N ASP A 227 2.97 5.75 -17.02
CA ASP A 227 3.43 6.19 -15.71
C ASP A 227 4.61 7.18 -15.80
N PHE A 228 4.31 8.47 -15.60
CA PHE A 228 5.27 9.54 -15.82
C PHE A 228 6.35 9.58 -14.73
N LEU A 229 6.01 9.23 -13.49
CA LEU A 229 6.95 9.23 -12.38
C LEU A 229 7.98 8.12 -12.55
N LEU A 230 7.55 6.92 -12.95
CA LEU A 230 8.48 5.84 -13.25
C LEU A 230 9.31 6.10 -14.50
N LYS A 231 8.76 6.76 -15.53
CA LYS A 231 9.58 7.24 -16.66
C LYS A 231 10.66 8.21 -16.22
N GLY A 232 10.33 9.16 -15.36
CA GLY A 232 11.32 10.08 -14.76
C GLY A 232 12.42 9.31 -14.02
N LEU A 233 12.04 8.30 -13.22
CA LEU A 233 12.99 7.48 -12.46
C LEU A 233 13.99 6.71 -13.34
N GLN A 234 13.61 6.33 -14.57
CA GLN A 234 14.51 5.64 -15.51
C GLN A 234 15.73 6.49 -15.88
N PHE A 235 15.61 7.82 -15.87
CA PHE A 235 16.73 8.72 -16.13
C PHE A 235 17.68 8.90 -14.94
N PHE A 236 17.21 8.59 -13.72
CA PHE A 236 17.98 8.72 -12.48
C PHE A 236 18.48 7.38 -11.93
N THR A 237 18.13 6.25 -12.57
CA THR A 237 18.50 4.91 -12.12
C THR A 237 19.24 4.13 -13.18
N ARG A 238 20.20 3.28 -12.76
CA ARG A 238 20.85 2.32 -13.65
C ARG A 238 19.87 1.24 -14.15
N ALA A 239 18.79 0.99 -13.39
CA ALA A 239 17.65 0.18 -13.80
C ALA A 239 16.84 0.95 -14.85
N ARG A 240 17.30 0.92 -16.11
CA ARG A 240 16.72 1.67 -17.22
C ARG A 240 15.22 1.44 -17.43
N ARG A 241 14.63 0.35 -16.91
CA ARG A 241 13.18 0.09 -16.94
C ARG A 241 12.68 -0.36 -15.56
N GLN A 242 11.50 0.13 -15.20
CA GLN A 242 10.83 -0.17 -13.94
C GLN A 242 9.63 -1.10 -14.21
N LEU A 243 9.43 -2.11 -13.37
CA LEU A 243 8.36 -3.11 -13.54
C LEU A 243 6.96 -2.48 -13.65
N GLY A 244 6.72 -1.40 -12.91
CA GLY A 244 5.45 -0.66 -12.96
C GLY A 244 5.18 0.12 -14.25
N ASN A 245 6.16 0.26 -15.14
CA ASN A 245 6.01 0.92 -16.44
C ASN A 245 6.19 -0.04 -17.63
N SER A 246 6.89 -1.14 -17.42
CA SER A 246 7.23 -2.12 -18.47
C SER A 246 7.29 -3.50 -17.86
N VAL A 247 6.67 -4.47 -18.53
CA VAL A 247 6.89 -5.89 -18.29
C VAL A 247 7.77 -6.42 -19.41
N SER A 248 8.97 -6.89 -19.07
CA SER A 248 9.88 -7.56 -20.02
C SER A 248 9.28 -8.85 -20.55
N HIS A 249 9.89 -9.39 -21.62
CA HIS A 249 9.45 -10.62 -22.30
C HIS A 249 9.49 -11.90 -21.43
N VAL A 250 9.95 -11.82 -20.17
CA VAL A 250 9.98 -12.96 -19.23
C VAL A 250 8.85 -12.81 -18.23
N ALA A 251 7.61 -12.89 -18.72
CA ALA A 251 6.46 -12.97 -17.83
C ALA A 251 6.37 -14.37 -17.22
N LEU A 252 6.22 -14.43 -15.90
CA LEU A 252 6.11 -15.68 -15.15
C LEU A 252 4.69 -16.24 -15.20
N PRO A 253 4.49 -17.55 -15.48
CA PRO A 253 3.17 -18.17 -15.47
C PRO A 253 2.44 -18.11 -14.12
N SER A 254 3.20 -18.02 -13.02
CA SER A 254 2.69 -17.89 -11.65
C SER A 254 2.26 -16.46 -11.28
N VAL A 255 2.48 -15.48 -12.17
CA VAL A 255 2.24 -14.06 -11.92
C VAL A 255 1.21 -13.51 -12.92
N ASN A 256 0.23 -12.78 -12.40
CA ASN A 256 -0.78 -12.12 -13.24
C ASN A 256 -0.35 -10.68 -13.52
N TYR A 257 0.05 -10.38 -14.76
CA TYR A 257 0.41 -9.02 -15.17
C TYR A 257 -0.80 -8.32 -15.79
N ILE A 258 -1.20 -7.19 -15.20
CA ILE A 258 -2.39 -6.43 -15.61
C ILE A 258 -1.94 -5.11 -16.23
N ASP A 259 -2.26 -4.92 -17.52
CA ASP A 259 -1.98 -3.68 -18.24
C ASP A 259 -3.05 -2.62 -17.94
N MET A 260 -2.68 -1.66 -17.10
CA MET A 260 -3.57 -0.57 -16.69
C MET A 260 -3.55 0.61 -17.68
N SER A 261 -2.67 0.57 -18.69
CA SER A 261 -2.51 1.66 -19.67
C SER A 261 -3.79 2.01 -20.43
N PRO A 262 -4.64 1.04 -20.86
CA PRO A 262 -5.89 1.35 -21.58
C PRO A 262 -6.92 2.07 -20.71
N LEU A 263 -6.90 1.82 -19.40
CA LEU A 263 -7.84 2.38 -18.42
C LEU A 263 -7.37 3.72 -17.89
N VAL A 264 -6.14 3.76 -17.39
CA VAL A 264 -5.58 4.96 -16.76
C VAL A 264 -5.26 6.00 -17.81
N LYS A 265 -4.68 5.57 -18.95
CA LYS A 265 -4.15 6.48 -19.98
C LYS A 265 -3.18 7.51 -19.36
N PHE A 266 -2.96 8.60 -20.07
CA PHE A 266 -2.29 9.76 -19.49
C PHE A 266 -3.31 10.60 -18.70
N GLN A 267 -2.94 11.00 -17.49
CA GLN A 267 -3.80 11.71 -16.54
C GLN A 267 -3.09 12.93 -16.00
N PHE A 268 -3.87 13.97 -15.70
CA PHE A 268 -3.46 15.11 -14.90
C PHE A 268 -4.28 15.15 -13.60
N PRO A 269 -3.67 15.45 -12.44
CA PRO A 269 -2.23 15.61 -12.22
C PRO A 269 -1.42 14.34 -12.50
N ILE A 270 -0.14 14.46 -12.86
CA ILE A 270 0.71 13.32 -13.30
C ILE A 270 0.78 12.18 -12.27
N GLY A 271 0.56 12.47 -10.98
CA GLY A 271 0.45 11.47 -9.93
C GLY A 271 -0.65 10.44 -10.16
N ASN A 272 -1.73 10.81 -10.87
CA ASN A 272 -2.83 9.91 -11.23
C ASN A 272 -2.37 8.81 -12.19
N THR A 273 -1.28 9.01 -12.95
CA THR A 273 -0.70 7.94 -13.79
C THR A 273 0.08 6.90 -12.98
N HIS A 274 0.39 7.18 -11.71
CA HIS A 274 1.24 6.36 -10.84
C HIS A 274 0.47 5.77 -9.64
N SER A 275 -0.38 6.57 -9.00
CA SER A 275 -1.23 6.20 -7.86
C SER A 275 -2.69 5.98 -8.29
N TYR A 276 -2.93 5.32 -9.41
CA TYR A 276 -4.28 5.13 -9.99
C TYR A 276 -5.22 4.21 -9.18
N PHE A 277 -4.80 3.73 -8.00
CA PHE A 277 -5.61 2.95 -7.07
C PHE A 277 -6.37 3.80 -6.05
N THR A 278 -6.26 5.13 -6.10
CA THR A 278 -6.84 6.03 -5.11
C THR A 278 -7.15 7.39 -5.74
N GLY A 279 -7.98 8.19 -5.08
CA GLY A 279 -8.39 9.51 -5.53
C GLY A 279 -9.22 9.45 -6.82
N GLU A 280 -9.01 10.42 -7.69
CA GLU A 280 -9.89 10.66 -8.84
C GLU A 280 -9.97 9.51 -9.85
N VAL A 281 -8.93 8.66 -9.96
CA VAL A 281 -8.91 7.61 -11.00
C VAL A 281 -9.97 6.53 -10.74
N PRO A 282 -10.00 5.87 -9.57
CA PRO A 282 -11.09 4.95 -9.25
C PRO A 282 -12.44 5.66 -9.07
N ASP A 283 -12.48 6.96 -8.81
CA ASP A 283 -13.75 7.71 -8.75
C ASP A 283 -14.39 7.91 -10.12
N ASN A 284 -13.57 8.10 -11.15
CA ASN A 284 -14.03 8.40 -12.50
C ASN A 284 -13.99 7.18 -13.44
N THR A 285 -13.33 6.08 -13.04
CA THR A 285 -13.17 4.89 -13.88
C THR A 285 -13.61 3.63 -13.13
N GLU A 286 -14.86 3.22 -13.35
CA GLU A 286 -15.48 2.06 -12.70
C GLU A 286 -14.65 0.77 -12.86
N GLN A 287 -14.05 0.55 -14.03
CA GLN A 287 -13.19 -0.61 -14.26
C GLN A 287 -11.93 -0.59 -13.39
N VAL A 288 -11.32 0.57 -13.18
CA VAL A 288 -10.16 0.70 -12.28
C VAL A 288 -10.60 0.40 -10.85
N ARG A 289 -11.71 0.99 -10.40
CA ARG A 289 -12.29 0.72 -9.08
C ARG A 289 -12.61 -0.76 -8.90
N GLY A 290 -13.22 -1.39 -9.91
CA GLY A 290 -13.61 -2.79 -9.88
C GLY A 290 -12.41 -3.76 -9.83
N ILE A 291 -11.35 -3.48 -10.60
CA ILE A 291 -10.08 -4.23 -10.53
C ILE A 291 -9.52 -4.16 -9.11
N TYR A 292 -9.33 -2.94 -8.56
CA TYR A 292 -8.75 -2.81 -7.23
C TYR A 292 -9.66 -3.36 -6.14
N SER A 293 -10.98 -3.15 -6.20
CA SER A 293 -11.92 -3.71 -5.24
C SER A 293 -11.82 -5.25 -5.22
N THR A 294 -11.75 -5.87 -6.40
CA THR A 294 -11.57 -7.33 -6.53
C THR A 294 -10.25 -7.78 -5.89
N LEU A 295 -9.14 -7.15 -6.27
CA LEU A 295 -7.82 -7.57 -5.82
C LEU A 295 -7.59 -7.30 -4.33
N ILE A 296 -7.98 -6.13 -3.84
CA ILE A 296 -7.84 -5.73 -2.43
C ILE A 296 -8.68 -6.63 -1.52
N LYS A 297 -9.89 -7.01 -1.94
CA LYS A 297 -10.73 -8.00 -1.25
C LYS A 297 -10.28 -9.45 -1.46
N GLY A 298 -9.04 -9.68 -1.89
CA GLY A 298 -8.41 -11.00 -1.99
C GLY A 298 -8.99 -11.93 -3.06
N LYS A 299 -9.90 -11.43 -3.93
CA LYS A 299 -10.53 -12.25 -4.96
C LYS A 299 -9.61 -12.41 -6.17
N PRO A 300 -9.71 -13.53 -6.92
CA PRO A 300 -9.02 -13.64 -8.20
C PRO A 300 -9.56 -12.59 -9.20
N ILE A 301 -8.70 -12.16 -10.13
CA ILE A 301 -9.01 -11.10 -11.11
C ILE A 301 -10.28 -11.33 -11.96
N GLY A 302 -10.72 -12.59 -12.12
CA GLY A 302 -12.04 -12.96 -12.65
C GLY A 302 -12.41 -12.21 -13.94
N ASP A 303 -13.51 -11.46 -13.87
CA ASP A 303 -14.10 -10.72 -14.99
C ASP A 303 -13.14 -9.70 -15.64
N TYR A 304 -12.09 -9.28 -14.94
CA TYR A 304 -11.08 -8.35 -15.46
C TYR A 304 -9.87 -9.04 -16.09
N ALA A 305 -9.87 -10.37 -16.23
CA ALA A 305 -8.76 -11.15 -16.81
C ALA A 305 -8.41 -10.77 -18.26
N TYR A 306 -9.26 -10.01 -18.96
CA TYR A 306 -8.96 -9.50 -20.30
C TYR A 306 -7.94 -8.35 -20.30
N PHE A 307 -7.72 -7.68 -19.16
CA PHE A 307 -6.59 -6.77 -18.98
C PHE A 307 -5.30 -7.49 -18.59
N SER A 308 -5.39 -8.77 -18.23
CA SER A 308 -4.21 -9.58 -18.04
C SER A 308 -3.55 -9.81 -19.39
N VAL A 309 -2.23 -9.67 -19.43
CA VAL A 309 -1.46 -10.05 -20.61
C VAL A 309 -1.54 -11.56 -20.74
N LYS A 310 -2.43 -12.04 -21.62
CA LYS A 310 -2.45 -13.44 -22.05
C LYS A 310 -1.24 -13.67 -22.94
N GLN A 311 -0.45 -14.70 -22.63
CA GLN A 311 0.48 -15.29 -23.58
C GLN A 311 -0.29 -16.27 -24.46
#